data_AF-A0A2S9XBZ2-F1
#
_entry.id   AF-A0A2S9XBZ2-F1
#
_cell.length_a   1.000
_cell.length_b   1.000
_cell.length_c   1.000
_cell.angle_alpha   90.00
_cell.angle_beta   90.00
_cell.angle_gamma   90.00
#
_symmetry.space_group_name_H-M   'P 1'
#
loop_
_entity.id
_entity.type
_entity.pdbx_description
1 polymer ?
#
loop_
_entity_poly.entity_id
_entity_poly.type
_entity_poly.pdbx_seq_one_letter_code
_entity_poly.pdbx_strand_id
1 'polypeptide(L)'
;MTMRTIITTTLMGLVLTLGACDKADPAKTDKQATADTKGDKKADPTTKPADADKPDDAVEAPALDPKVEKAVTVANMIANDPAAADKILDEAGLDRESFETMLYEIARDPELSKSYAIAREA
;
A
#
# COMPACT_ATOMS: atom_id res chain seq x y z
N MET A 1 7.45 -45.15 16.13
CA MET A 1 6.14 -45.29 16.80
C MET A 1 5.45 -43.95 16.75
N THR A 2 4.34 -43.91 16.05
CA THR A 2 3.65 -42.71 15.56
C THR A 2 2.54 -42.36 16.55
N MET A 3 2.70 -41.29 17.34
CA MET A 3 1.61 -40.79 18.19
C MET A 3 0.68 -39.92 17.35
N ARG A 4 -0.40 -40.55 16.89
CA ARG A 4 -1.60 -39.90 16.38
C ARG A 4 -2.48 -39.54 17.59
N THR A 5 -2.67 -38.25 17.85
CA THR A 5 -3.73 -37.79 18.76
C THR A 5 -4.66 -36.89 17.98
N ILE A 6 -5.78 -37.49 17.58
CA ILE A 6 -7.03 -36.88 17.12
C ILE A 6 -7.67 -36.20 18.34
N ILE A 7 -8.46 -35.12 18.13
CA ILE A 7 -9.45 -34.43 19.02
C ILE A 7 -9.21 -32.91 18.88
N THR A 8 -10.13 -32.00 18.55
CA THR A 8 -11.56 -32.05 18.29
C THR A 8 -11.97 -30.69 17.72
N THR A 9 -12.75 -30.74 16.66
CA THR A 9 -13.55 -29.69 16.04
C THR A 9 -14.25 -28.80 17.07
N THR A 10 -13.96 -27.50 17.08
CA THR A 10 -14.90 -26.49 17.60
C THR A 10 -15.10 -25.41 16.53
N LEU A 11 -16.06 -25.71 15.66
CA LEU A 11 -16.71 -24.76 14.76
C LEU A 11 -17.73 -23.98 15.61
N MET A 12 -17.40 -22.73 15.96
CA MET A 12 -18.36 -21.69 16.31
C MET A 12 -17.99 -20.51 15.39
N GLY A 13 -18.74 -20.19 14.34
CA GLY A 13 -20.18 -19.97 14.34
C GLY A 13 -20.50 -18.52 14.70
N LEU A 14 -19.79 -17.55 14.11
CA LEU A 14 -20.08 -16.12 14.28
C LEU A 14 -21.32 -15.76 13.45
N VAL A 15 -22.46 -15.70 14.14
CA VAL A 15 -23.77 -15.32 13.59
C VAL A 15 -23.73 -13.85 13.18
N LEU A 16 -23.99 -13.59 11.89
CA LEU A 16 -24.33 -12.29 11.33
C LEU A 16 -25.68 -11.83 11.88
N THR A 17 -25.69 -10.98 12.90
CA THR A 17 -26.91 -10.26 13.30
C THR A 17 -27.11 -9.05 12.40
N LEU A 18 -27.93 -9.25 11.35
CA LEU A 18 -28.65 -8.20 10.65
C LEU A 18 -29.53 -7.46 11.67
N GLY A 19 -29.08 -6.29 12.12
CA GLY A 19 -29.92 -5.32 12.83
C GLY A 19 -30.53 -4.34 11.84
N ALA A 20 -31.75 -4.62 11.37
CA ALA A 20 -32.58 -3.68 10.63
C ALA A 20 -33.94 -3.53 11.32
N CYS A 21 -34.35 -2.27 11.50
CA CYS A 21 -35.66 -1.75 11.93
C CYS A 21 -36.09 -1.94 13.39
N ASP A 22 -36.01 -0.87 14.19
CA ASP A 22 -37.25 -0.22 14.67
C ASP A 22 -37.04 1.29 14.97
N LYS A 23 -38.12 2.05 14.81
CA LYS A 23 -38.25 3.51 14.67
C LYS A 23 -37.94 4.32 15.94
N ALA A 24 -37.25 5.45 15.79
CA ALA A 24 -37.64 6.75 16.35
C ALA A 24 -36.70 7.88 15.90
N ASP A 25 -37.21 8.77 15.04
CA ASP A 25 -36.68 10.12 14.80
C ASP A 25 -37.08 11.04 15.97
N PRO A 26 -36.29 12.07 16.32
CA PRO A 26 -36.52 13.35 15.67
C PRO A 26 -35.26 14.18 15.33
N ALA A 27 -35.25 14.65 14.09
CA ALA A 27 -35.03 16.04 13.66
C ALA A 27 -33.70 16.72 14.00
N LYS A 28 -32.85 16.88 12.97
CA LYS A 28 -32.37 18.20 12.51
C LYS A 28 -32.17 18.19 10.98
N THR A 29 -32.94 19.06 10.31
CA THR A 29 -32.89 19.38 8.88
C THR A 29 -31.92 20.54 8.63
N ASP A 30 -31.25 20.46 7.49
CA ASP A 30 -30.60 21.50 6.67
C ASP A 30 -29.45 22.36 7.21
N LYS A 31 -28.27 22.16 6.61
CA LYS A 31 -27.72 23.15 5.68
C LYS A 31 -26.82 22.51 4.62
N GLN A 32 -27.31 22.58 3.39
CA GLN A 32 -26.62 22.26 2.15
C GLN A 32 -25.73 23.44 1.68
N ALA A 33 -24.54 23.07 1.20
CA ALA A 33 -23.68 23.66 0.17
C ALA A 33 -23.29 25.16 0.22
N THR A 34 -21.96 25.38 0.20
CA THR A 34 -21.34 26.14 -0.89
C THR A 34 -20.07 25.41 -1.34
N ALA A 35 -20.14 24.90 -2.57
CA ALA A 35 -18.97 24.65 -3.40
C ALA A 35 -18.44 26.00 -3.89
N ASP A 36 -17.13 26.18 -3.87
CA ASP A 36 -16.44 27.06 -4.81
C ASP A 36 -15.13 26.40 -5.24
N THR A 37 -15.10 26.08 -6.52
CA THR A 37 -13.99 25.58 -7.31
C THR A 37 -13.31 26.75 -8.01
N LYS A 38 -11.99 26.92 -7.80
CA LYS A 38 -11.02 27.48 -8.77
C LYS A 38 -9.62 27.29 -8.19
N GLY A 39 -8.71 26.47 -8.74
CA GLY A 39 -8.04 26.67 -10.04
C GLY A 39 -7.07 27.85 -9.89
N ASP A 40 -5.75 27.77 -9.94
CA ASP A 40 -4.81 26.94 -10.70
C ASP A 40 -3.42 27.14 -10.05
N LYS A 41 -2.56 26.12 -9.96
CA LYS A 41 -1.27 26.16 -10.69
C LYS A 41 -0.53 24.82 -10.62
N LYS A 42 -0.58 24.16 -11.77
CA LYS A 42 0.33 23.13 -12.25
C LYS A 42 1.76 23.67 -12.27
N ALA A 43 2.67 22.97 -11.59
CA ALA A 43 4.12 23.02 -11.80
C ALA A 43 4.59 21.56 -11.66
N ASP A 44 4.47 20.77 -12.73
CA ASP A 44 5.58 20.48 -13.65
C ASP A 44 6.80 19.87 -12.94
N PRO A 45 6.87 18.53 -12.80
CA PRO A 45 8.11 17.86 -12.46
C PRO A 45 8.85 17.48 -13.73
N THR A 46 9.34 18.47 -14.48
CA THR A 46 10.33 18.24 -15.54
C THR A 46 11.66 18.79 -15.06
N THR A 47 12.46 17.99 -14.35
CA THR A 47 13.93 17.93 -14.52
C THR A 47 14.45 16.67 -13.84
N LYS A 48 14.52 15.58 -14.60
CA LYS A 48 15.48 14.49 -14.40
C LYS A 48 16.86 15.00 -14.81
N PRO A 49 17.88 14.79 -13.97
CA PRO A 49 19.14 14.22 -14.43
C PRO A 49 19.35 12.92 -13.62
N ALA A 50 19.37 11.70 -14.17
CA ALA A 50 20.35 11.19 -15.14
C ALA A 50 21.72 11.83 -14.92
N ASP A 51 22.51 11.32 -13.98
CA ASP A 51 23.54 10.32 -14.26
C ASP A 51 24.49 10.23 -13.06
N ALA A 52 24.69 9.03 -12.51
CA ALA A 52 25.85 8.69 -11.70
C ALA A 52 26.03 7.16 -11.66
N ASP A 53 26.79 6.68 -12.64
CA ASP A 53 27.90 5.73 -12.45
C ASP A 53 27.60 4.30 -11.90
N LYS A 54 27.46 3.33 -12.84
CA LYS A 54 28.03 1.94 -12.97
C LYS A 54 28.22 1.00 -11.74
N PRO A 55 28.28 -0.36 -11.89
CA PRO A 55 28.71 -1.16 -13.07
C PRO A 55 27.87 -2.41 -13.45
N ASP A 56 28.18 -2.88 -14.67
CA ASP A 56 28.29 -4.25 -15.26
C ASP A 56 27.40 -5.44 -14.83
N ASP A 57 26.93 -6.16 -15.87
CA ASP A 57 26.59 -7.60 -15.92
C ASP A 57 25.70 -8.16 -14.80
N ALA A 58 24.41 -7.78 -14.82
CA ALA A 58 23.35 -8.59 -14.26
C ALA A 58 22.46 -9.05 -15.42
N VAL A 59 22.27 -10.37 -15.53
CA VAL A 59 21.22 -11.01 -16.33
C VAL A 59 19.98 -10.12 -16.25
N GLU A 60 19.54 -9.55 -17.38
CA GLU A 60 18.40 -8.63 -17.43
C GLU A 60 17.14 -9.38 -16.97
N ALA A 61 16.96 -9.48 -15.65
CA ALA A 61 15.64 -9.51 -15.06
C ALA A 61 14.92 -8.29 -15.64
N PRO A 62 13.66 -8.44 -16.08
CA PRO A 62 12.94 -7.33 -16.68
C PRO A 62 13.06 -6.13 -15.76
N ALA A 63 13.63 -5.03 -16.27
CA ALA A 63 13.88 -3.83 -15.49
C ALA A 63 12.57 -3.45 -14.80
N LEU A 64 12.55 -3.56 -13.47
CA LEU A 64 11.37 -3.24 -12.69
C LEU A 64 11.06 -1.76 -12.87
N ASP A 65 9.78 -1.41 -12.82
CA ASP A 65 9.40 -0.01 -12.73
C ASP A 65 10.09 0.61 -11.49
N PRO A 66 10.74 1.77 -11.59
CA PRO A 66 11.48 2.38 -10.48
C PRO A 66 10.62 2.60 -9.24
N LYS A 67 9.29 2.79 -9.41
CA LYS A 67 8.35 2.92 -8.30
C LYS A 67 8.17 1.59 -7.56
N VAL A 68 8.06 0.49 -8.31
CA VAL A 68 7.95 -0.87 -7.75
C VAL A 68 9.23 -1.23 -7.01
N GLU A 69 10.40 -0.97 -7.61
CA GLU A 69 11.69 -1.24 -6.97
C GLU A 69 11.84 -0.48 -5.65
N LYS A 70 11.52 0.82 -5.64
CA LYS A 70 11.57 1.64 -4.43
C LYS A 70 10.59 1.13 -3.37
N ALA A 71 9.35 0.80 -3.76
CA ALA A 71 8.34 0.29 -2.85
C ALA A 71 8.75 -1.04 -2.21
N VAL A 72 9.28 -1.99 -2.99
CA VAL A 72 9.74 -3.29 -2.51
C VAL A 72 10.92 -3.13 -1.55
N THR A 73 11.88 -2.29 -1.91
CA THR A 73 13.07 -2.03 -1.09
C THR A 73 12.68 -1.49 0.28
N VAL A 74 11.84 -0.46 0.32
CA VAL A 74 11.33 0.13 1.57
C VAL A 74 10.50 -0.88 2.35
N ALA A 75 9.59 -1.62 1.70
CA ALA A 75 8.77 -2.62 2.35
C ALA A 75 9.59 -3.77 2.95
N ASN A 76 10.71 -4.15 2.33
CA ASN A 76 11.62 -5.19 2.83
C ASN A 76 12.42 -4.69 4.03
N MET A 77 12.92 -3.45 3.98
CA MET A 77 13.60 -2.83 5.13
C MET A 77 12.66 -2.75 6.34
N ILE A 78 11.42 -2.28 6.15
CA ILE A 78 10.42 -2.20 7.23
C ILE A 78 10.04 -3.58 7.76
N ALA A 79 9.94 -4.59 6.89
CA ALA A 79 9.66 -5.96 7.33
C ALA A 79 10.79 -6.55 8.18
N ASN A 80 12.04 -6.18 7.89
CA ASN A 80 13.22 -6.60 8.66
C ASN A 80 13.35 -5.86 10.00
N ASP A 81 13.01 -4.57 10.04
CA ASP A 81 13.01 -3.77 11.26
C ASP A 81 11.76 -2.88 11.37
N PRO A 82 10.63 -3.44 11.87
CA PRO A 82 9.38 -2.70 11.99
C PRO A 82 9.45 -1.54 13.00
N ALA A 83 10.37 -1.59 13.97
CA ALA A 83 10.52 -0.54 14.97
C ALA A 83 11.21 0.71 14.38
N ALA A 84 11.98 0.54 13.31
CA ALA A 84 12.63 1.63 12.58
C ALA A 84 11.81 2.13 11.38
N ALA A 85 10.54 1.73 11.23
CA ALA A 85 9.76 2.02 10.03
C ALA A 85 9.73 3.50 9.63
N ASP A 86 9.49 4.41 10.58
CA ASP A 86 9.43 5.84 10.30
C ASP A 86 10.80 6.39 9.88
N LYS A 87 11.90 5.91 10.48
CA LYS A 87 13.27 6.28 10.09
C LYS A 87 13.63 5.78 8.69
N ILE A 88 13.22 4.56 8.35
CA ILE A 88 13.45 3.96 7.02
C ILE A 88 12.70 4.75 5.94
N LEU A 89 11.47 5.18 6.24
CA LEU A 89 10.69 6.03 5.35
C LEU A 89 11.37 7.39 5.15
N ASP A 90 11.76 8.06 6.24
CA ASP A 90 12.45 9.35 6.20
C ASP A 90 13.75 9.28 5.39
N GLU A 91 14.56 8.23 5.59
CA GLU A 91 15.79 7.99 4.81
C GLU A 91 15.52 7.75 3.32
N ALA A 92 14.37 7.18 2.99
CA ALA A 92 13.91 7.01 1.61
C ALA A 92 13.27 8.29 1.01
N GLY A 93 13.22 9.39 1.77
CA GLY A 93 12.52 10.63 1.41
C GLY A 93 11.02 10.42 1.27
N LEU A 94 10.46 9.51 2.07
CA LEU A 94 9.05 9.18 2.12
C LEU A 94 8.54 9.42 3.54
N ASP A 95 7.26 9.69 3.63
CA ASP A 95 6.49 9.65 4.86
C ASP A 95 5.46 8.51 4.73
N ARG A 96 4.69 8.26 5.78
CA ARG A 96 3.71 7.17 5.78
C ARG A 96 2.64 7.37 4.69
N GLU A 97 2.14 8.59 4.49
CA GLU A 97 1.09 8.89 3.51
C GLU A 97 1.64 8.75 2.08
N SER A 98 2.85 9.24 1.80
CA SER A 98 3.46 9.09 0.48
C SER A 98 3.84 7.64 0.14
N PHE A 99 4.27 6.85 1.13
CA PHE A 99 4.51 5.42 0.92
C PHE A 99 3.21 4.64 0.69
N GLU A 100 2.16 4.92 1.46
CA GLU A 100 0.83 4.32 1.24
C GLU A 100 0.28 4.69 -0.14
N THR A 101 0.40 5.97 -0.53
CA THR A 101 -0.02 6.45 -1.86
C THR A 101 0.72 5.71 -2.97
N MET A 102 2.04 5.51 -2.82
CA MET A 102 2.84 4.74 -3.77
C MET A 102 2.33 3.30 -3.92
N LEU A 103 1.99 2.63 -2.81
CA LEU A 103 1.42 1.29 -2.83
C LEU A 103 0.04 1.27 -3.49
N TYR A 104 -0.81 2.27 -3.26
CA TYR A 104 -2.10 2.39 -3.93
C TYR A 104 -1.96 2.57 -5.44
N GLU A 105 -0.99 3.37 -5.89
CA GLU A 105 -0.71 3.56 -7.32
C GLU A 105 -0.24 2.27 -7.98
N ILE A 106 0.64 1.52 -7.31
CA ILE A 106 1.08 0.20 -7.76
C ILE A 106 -0.09 -0.78 -7.81
N ALA A 107 -0.94 -0.81 -6.78
CA ALA A 107 -2.08 -1.72 -6.69
C ALA A 107 -3.18 -1.40 -7.73
N ARG A 108 -3.30 -0.14 -8.16
CA ARG A 108 -4.27 0.28 -9.17
C ARG A 108 -3.89 -0.17 -10.58
N ASP A 109 -2.60 -0.40 -10.82
CA ASP A 109 -2.10 -0.87 -12.10
C ASP A 109 -1.86 -2.40 -12.06
N PRO A 110 -2.55 -3.18 -12.92
CA PRO A 110 -2.46 -4.63 -12.88
C PRO A 110 -1.09 -5.16 -13.30
N GLU A 111 -0.29 -4.40 -14.06
CA GLU A 111 1.07 -4.78 -14.44
C GLU A 111 2.05 -4.46 -13.30
N LEU A 112 1.95 -3.26 -12.71
CA LEU A 112 2.81 -2.90 -11.57
C LEU A 112 2.52 -3.77 -10.35
N SER A 113 1.26 -4.10 -10.09
CA SER A 113 0.88 -4.99 -8.99
C SER A 113 1.48 -6.38 -9.13
N LYS A 114 1.57 -6.93 -10.35
CA LYS A 114 2.21 -8.23 -10.61
C LYS A 114 3.72 -8.14 -10.40
N SER A 115 4.35 -7.09 -10.93
CA SER A 115 5.78 -6.86 -10.76
C SER A 115 6.15 -6.72 -9.28
N TYR A 116 5.33 -6.00 -8.51
CA TYR A 116 5.51 -5.86 -7.06
C TYR A 116 5.38 -7.19 -6.33
N ALA A 117 4.36 -8.01 -6.67
CA ALA A 117 4.19 -9.33 -6.08
C ALA A 117 5.39 -10.25 -6.35
N ILE A 118 5.81 -10.34 -7.63
CA ILE A 118 6.97 -11.15 -8.03
C ILE A 118 8.23 -10.68 -7.29
N ALA A 119 8.47 -9.37 -7.22
CA ALA A 119 9.64 -8.80 -6.56
C ALA A 119 9.62 -8.98 -5.03
N ARG A 120 8.45 -9.15 -4.41
CA ARG A 120 8.30 -9.47 -2.97
C ARG A 120 8.44 -10.95 -2.66
N GLU A 121 8.29 -11.82 -3.65
CA GLU A 121 8.45 -13.27 -3.53
C GLU A 121 9.87 -13.75 -3.88
N ALA A 122 10.68 -12.90 -4.53
CA ALA A 122 12.07 -13.14 -4.89
C ALA A 122 13.01 -13.04 -3.67
#